data_AF-A0A9N8KCW7-F1
#
_entry.id   AF-A0A9N8KCW7-F1
#
_cell.length_a   1.000
_cell.length_b   1.000
_cell.length_c   1.000
_cell.angle_alpha   90.00
_cell.angle_beta   90.00
_cell.angle_gamma   90.00
#
_symmetry.space_group_name_H-M   'P 1'
#
loop_
_entity.id
_entity.type
_entity.pdbx_description
1 polymer ?
#
loop_
_entity_poly.entity_id
_entity_poly.type
_entity_poly.pdbx_seq_one_letter_code
_entity_poly.pdbx_strand_id
1 'polypeptide(L)'
;MMFIVLLTVVIVPVVIAWPSMGKKAIKLPDSDTFIRQNGTKWQIQYVGNIKFTGSIGELGLGGDKCRSSFLGGRHIWNCGDMECASDPFKCGFSMGPAFYGTKSVSVINTTAHANVGDFQFAPPWHGDPKPVPPQSQYGMDTSNVVPINATTGLAYVWEITRGAPDGSHLDQGAGVVFVTLGETQPIAKRVGPLLTGSDSVAVGIFAIARVQQYIYNYNLQGPFGNILVGRVEASDAALSASKYEYLLYPPDNKTAPIWTRGIPAAKDAANYGMRTTESSGRFACSQYGSVTWSRYFHKYMLMCNLFLDFTFFYLAENPWGPWTGGYKLLGDDSGWLGYGVSAHPRWSTKDNELYFSQGPSGPLNMFKLTFHY
;
A
#
# COMPACT_ATOMS: atom_id res chain seq x y z
N MET A 1 3.74 0.66 -72.15
CA MET A 1 4.08 1.70 -71.14
C MET A 1 3.10 1.54 -69.98
N MET A 2 3.55 0.99 -68.86
CA MET A 2 2.74 0.77 -67.66
C MET A 2 3.37 1.59 -66.53
N PHE A 3 2.70 2.64 -66.08
CA PHE A 3 3.14 3.46 -64.96
C PHE A 3 2.67 2.82 -63.65
N ILE A 4 3.62 2.43 -62.81
CA ILE A 4 3.37 2.06 -61.41
C ILE A 4 3.51 3.34 -60.59
N VAL A 5 2.42 3.76 -59.95
CA VAL A 5 2.41 4.86 -58.96
C VAL A 5 2.81 4.27 -57.61
N LEU A 6 3.98 4.68 -57.10
CA LEU A 6 4.42 4.36 -55.75
C LEU A 6 3.78 5.34 -54.77
N LEU A 7 2.90 4.84 -53.88
CA LEU A 7 2.33 5.62 -52.79
C LEU A 7 3.26 5.55 -51.58
N THR A 8 3.99 6.63 -51.31
CA THR A 8 4.86 6.74 -50.12
C THR A 8 4.01 7.14 -48.91
N VAL A 9 3.75 6.20 -48.00
CA VAL A 9 3.10 6.49 -46.71
C VAL A 9 4.12 7.12 -45.78
N VAL A 10 4.01 8.44 -45.56
CA VAL A 10 4.80 9.16 -44.55
C VAL A 10 4.13 8.93 -43.18
N ILE A 11 4.70 8.03 -42.39
CA ILE A 11 4.33 7.88 -40.97
C ILE A 11 5.06 8.98 -40.20
N VAL A 12 4.37 10.09 -39.90
CA VAL A 12 4.87 11.10 -38.98
C VAL A 12 4.67 10.56 -37.55
N PRO A 13 5.72 10.38 -36.74
CA PRO A 13 5.55 10.06 -35.33
C PRO A 13 4.91 11.26 -34.65
N VAL A 14 3.66 11.12 -34.22
CA VAL A 14 3.01 12.08 -33.32
C VAL A 14 3.68 11.91 -31.97
N VAL A 15 4.75 12.68 -31.74
CA VAL A 15 5.30 12.91 -30.40
C VAL A 15 4.28 13.79 -29.67
N ILE A 16 3.40 13.16 -28.89
CA ILE A 16 2.55 13.89 -27.95
C ILE A 16 3.48 14.42 -26.86
N ALA A 17 3.97 15.65 -27.06
CA ALA A 17 4.67 16.39 -26.03
C ALA A 17 3.74 16.51 -24.82
N TRP A 18 4.14 15.93 -23.70
CA TRP A 18 3.47 16.15 -22.42
C TRP A 18 3.51 17.64 -22.11
N PRO A 19 2.38 18.26 -21.67
CA PRO A 19 2.44 19.63 -21.20
C PRO A 19 3.41 19.70 -20.04
N SER A 20 4.46 20.53 -20.17
CA SER A 20 5.29 20.88 -19.03
C SER A 20 4.39 21.61 -18.03
N MET A 21 4.04 20.95 -16.93
CA MET A 21 3.26 21.56 -15.87
C MET A 21 4.13 22.58 -15.14
N GLY A 22 4.12 23.83 -15.62
CA GLY A 22 4.74 24.99 -15.01
C GLY A 22 4.05 25.50 -13.74
N LYS A 23 3.61 24.60 -12.83
CA LYS A 23 3.26 25.02 -11.47
C LYS A 23 4.52 24.99 -10.63
N LYS A 24 4.87 26.14 -10.04
CA LYS A 24 6.00 26.27 -9.10
C LYS A 24 5.80 25.25 -7.98
N ALA A 25 6.79 24.37 -7.76
CA ALA A 25 6.70 23.33 -6.74
C ALA A 25 6.39 23.95 -5.37
N ILE A 26 5.29 23.53 -4.75
CA ILE A 26 4.89 24.00 -3.43
C ILE A 26 5.89 23.45 -2.42
N LYS A 27 6.58 24.34 -1.71
CA LYS A 27 7.54 23.98 -0.66
C LYS A 27 6.87 24.08 0.70
N LEU A 28 6.82 22.97 1.42
CA LEU A 28 6.40 22.96 2.82
C LEU A 28 7.46 23.61 3.72
N PRO A 29 7.07 24.20 4.86
CA PRO A 29 8.02 24.71 5.84
C PRO A 29 8.73 23.56 6.58
N ASP A 30 9.53 23.88 7.60
CA ASP A 30 10.01 22.89 8.57
C ASP A 30 8.85 22.25 9.36
N SER A 31 9.11 21.11 10.02
CA SER A 31 8.06 20.33 10.68
C SER A 31 7.38 21.10 11.83
N ASP A 32 8.14 21.86 12.62
CA ASP A 32 7.59 22.63 13.74
C ASP A 32 6.67 23.75 13.24
N THR A 33 7.09 24.45 12.18
CA THR A 33 6.27 25.48 11.53
C THR A 33 5.05 24.86 10.86
N PHE A 34 5.17 23.69 10.24
CA PHE A 34 4.03 22.96 9.67
C PHE A 34 2.98 22.69 10.77
N ILE A 35 3.37 22.14 11.91
CA ILE A 35 2.45 21.84 13.03
C ILE A 35 1.69 23.11 13.48
N ARG A 36 2.39 24.23 13.65
CA ARG A 36 1.78 25.52 14.05
C ARG A 36 0.81 26.09 13.02
N GLN A 37 0.87 25.64 11.77
CA GLN A 37 0.00 26.12 10.70
C GLN A 37 -1.28 25.26 10.52
N ASN A 38 -1.51 24.27 11.39
CA ASN A 38 -2.79 23.56 11.43
C ASN A 38 -3.94 24.54 11.70
N GLY A 39 -5.04 24.41 10.96
CA GLY A 39 -6.18 25.31 10.96
C GLY A 39 -6.02 26.56 10.09
N THR A 40 -4.85 26.79 9.48
CA THR A 40 -4.61 27.96 8.60
C THR A 40 -4.05 27.60 7.23
N LYS A 41 -2.91 26.89 7.16
CA LYS A 41 -2.30 26.44 5.88
C LYS A 41 -2.58 24.98 5.56
N TRP A 42 -3.03 24.22 6.53
CA TRP A 42 -3.59 22.91 6.33
C TRP A 42 -4.57 22.63 7.46
N GLN A 43 -5.44 21.65 7.27
CA GLN A 43 -6.35 21.20 8.30
C GLN A 43 -6.61 19.70 8.17
N ILE A 44 -6.94 19.09 9.29
CA ILE A 44 -7.37 17.70 9.37
C ILE A 44 -8.78 17.63 9.97
N GLN A 45 -9.66 16.86 9.33
CA GLN A 45 -11.03 16.66 9.77
C GLN A 45 -11.32 15.16 9.92
N TYR A 46 -11.89 14.75 11.05
CA TYR A 46 -12.49 13.42 11.18
C TYR A 46 -13.79 13.36 10.37
N VAL A 47 -13.92 12.36 9.49
CA VAL A 47 -15.06 12.21 8.57
C VAL A 47 -15.92 10.98 8.89
N GLY A 48 -15.72 10.38 10.05
CA GLY A 48 -16.45 9.19 10.51
C GLY A 48 -15.61 7.93 10.49
N ASN A 49 -16.18 6.85 11.01
CA ASN A 49 -15.59 5.52 10.97
C ASN A 49 -15.88 4.83 9.63
N ILE A 50 -14.98 3.94 9.22
CA ILE A 50 -15.28 2.96 8.17
C ILE A 50 -16.46 2.08 8.63
N LYS A 51 -17.43 1.93 7.74
CA LYS A 51 -18.62 1.11 7.92
C LYS A 51 -18.74 0.07 6.81
N PHE A 52 -19.37 -1.04 7.15
CA PHE A 52 -19.67 -2.14 6.25
C PHE A 52 -21.18 -2.23 6.04
N THR A 53 -21.61 -2.71 4.88
CA THR A 53 -23.03 -2.78 4.48
C THR A 53 -23.57 -4.21 4.51
N GLY A 54 -24.89 -4.37 4.50
CA GLY A 54 -25.51 -5.69 4.56
C GLY A 54 -25.34 -6.38 5.91
N SER A 55 -25.65 -7.69 5.93
CA SER A 55 -25.81 -8.46 7.17
C SER A 55 -24.55 -8.49 8.03
N ILE A 56 -23.37 -8.74 7.45
CA ILE A 56 -22.13 -8.75 8.24
C ILE A 56 -21.79 -7.37 8.80
N GLY A 57 -22.15 -6.29 8.11
CA GLY A 57 -22.04 -4.93 8.63
C GLY A 57 -22.93 -4.68 9.86
N GLU A 58 -24.18 -5.15 9.81
CA GLU A 58 -25.14 -5.07 10.92
C GLU A 58 -24.70 -5.91 12.13
N LEU A 59 -23.98 -7.02 11.89
CA LEU A 59 -23.37 -7.84 12.94
C LEU A 59 -22.14 -7.19 13.58
N GLY A 60 -21.70 -6.02 13.10
CA GLY A 60 -20.56 -5.27 13.63
C GLY A 60 -19.23 -5.71 13.05
N LEU A 61 -19.18 -6.05 11.75
CA LEU A 61 -17.92 -6.32 11.05
C LEU A 61 -16.93 -5.17 11.27
N GLY A 62 -15.73 -5.53 11.71
CA GLY A 62 -14.62 -4.63 11.96
C GLY A 62 -13.31 -5.39 11.88
N GLY A 63 -12.21 -4.67 12.05
CA GLY A 63 -10.88 -5.26 11.94
C GLY A 63 -9.83 -4.20 11.69
N ASP A 64 -8.74 -4.59 11.06
CA ASP A 64 -7.59 -3.72 10.87
C ASP A 64 -7.06 -3.58 9.45
N LYS A 65 -6.09 -2.67 9.29
CA LYS A 65 -5.23 -2.52 8.10
C LYS A 65 -5.98 -2.42 6.76
N CYS A 66 -7.18 -1.83 6.75
CA CYS A 66 -7.94 -1.62 5.51
C CYS A 66 -7.24 -0.63 4.57
N ARG A 67 -6.67 -1.18 3.50
CA ARG A 67 -6.02 -0.45 2.40
C ARG A 67 -7.00 -0.28 1.27
N SER A 68 -6.80 0.77 0.48
CA SER A 68 -7.65 1.02 -0.68
C SER A 68 -6.85 1.11 -1.97
N SER A 69 -7.47 0.67 -3.06
CA SER A 69 -6.90 0.67 -4.41
C SER A 69 -7.96 1.06 -5.44
N PHE A 70 -7.53 1.32 -6.68
CA PHE A 70 -8.44 1.62 -7.79
C PHE A 70 -8.01 0.89 -9.06
N LEU A 71 -8.92 0.09 -9.61
CA LEU A 71 -8.69 -0.75 -10.79
C LEU A 71 -9.97 -0.77 -11.64
N GLY A 72 -9.84 -0.59 -12.95
CA GLY A 72 -10.97 -0.69 -13.90
C GLY A 72 -12.22 0.10 -13.52
N GLY A 73 -12.06 1.29 -12.93
CA GLY A 73 -13.18 2.14 -12.51
C GLY A 73 -13.80 1.78 -11.16
N ARG A 74 -13.29 0.77 -10.45
CA ARG A 74 -13.79 0.31 -9.15
C ARG A 74 -12.79 0.58 -8.03
N HIS A 75 -13.30 0.99 -6.88
CA HIS A 75 -12.54 1.03 -5.65
C HIS A 75 -12.48 -0.36 -5.03
N ILE A 76 -11.28 -0.77 -4.63
CA ILE A 76 -11.03 -2.03 -3.93
C ILE A 76 -10.58 -1.69 -2.51
N TRP A 77 -11.15 -2.38 -1.52
CA TRP A 77 -10.66 -2.39 -0.16
C TRP A 77 -10.12 -3.77 0.15
N ASN A 78 -8.91 -3.88 0.66
CA ASN A 78 -8.37 -5.11 1.22
C ASN A 78 -7.89 -4.83 2.64
N CYS A 79 -8.34 -5.65 3.59
CA CYS A 79 -8.12 -5.43 5.02
C CYS A 79 -7.24 -6.54 5.60
N GLY A 80 -6.77 -6.37 6.85
CA GLY A 80 -6.06 -7.40 7.59
C GLY A 80 -7.03 -8.39 8.23
N ASP A 81 -6.90 -8.60 9.54
CA ASP A 81 -7.79 -9.47 10.29
C ASP A 81 -9.16 -8.80 10.42
N MET A 82 -10.21 -9.54 10.07
CA MET A 82 -11.60 -9.07 10.07
C MET A 82 -12.53 -10.09 10.72
N GLU A 83 -13.38 -9.62 11.62
CA GLU A 83 -14.39 -10.41 12.36
C GLU A 83 -15.56 -9.51 12.79
N CYS A 84 -16.67 -10.11 13.24
CA CYS A 84 -17.84 -9.34 13.68
C CYS A 84 -17.87 -9.16 15.20
N ALA A 85 -17.91 -7.90 15.66
CA ALA A 85 -18.05 -7.54 17.07
C ALA A 85 -17.04 -8.23 18.00
N SER A 86 -15.81 -8.41 17.52
CA SER A 86 -14.73 -9.13 18.22
C SER A 86 -15.06 -10.60 18.56
N ASP A 87 -15.91 -11.21 17.76
CA ASP A 87 -16.31 -12.62 17.87
C ASP A 87 -16.16 -13.33 16.50
N PRO A 88 -15.12 -14.16 16.32
CA PRO A 88 -14.89 -14.89 15.08
C PRO A 88 -15.98 -15.93 14.79
N PHE A 89 -16.81 -16.31 15.76
CA PHE A 89 -17.90 -17.27 15.56
C PHE A 89 -19.18 -16.62 15.03
N LYS A 90 -19.31 -15.29 15.12
CA LYS A 90 -20.53 -14.57 14.77
C LYS A 90 -20.73 -14.45 13.26
N CYS A 91 -19.66 -14.18 12.52
CA CYS A 91 -19.71 -14.09 11.07
C CYS A 91 -18.45 -14.66 10.39
N GLY A 92 -17.68 -15.50 11.10
CA GLY A 92 -16.39 -16.00 10.64
C GLY A 92 -15.24 -15.03 10.91
N PHE A 93 -14.06 -15.47 10.49
CA PHE A 93 -12.80 -14.74 10.61
C PHE A 93 -12.04 -14.85 9.28
N SER A 94 -11.52 -13.73 8.78
CA SER A 94 -10.65 -13.72 7.60
C SER A 94 -9.43 -12.85 7.85
N MET A 95 -8.28 -13.36 7.41
CA MET A 95 -7.03 -12.61 7.31
C MET A 95 -6.85 -12.23 5.85
N GLY A 96 -7.04 -10.96 5.52
CA GLY A 96 -6.91 -10.51 4.15
C GLY A 96 -8.18 -10.58 3.30
N PRO A 97 -9.41 -10.24 3.75
CA PRO A 97 -10.55 -10.15 2.83
C PRO A 97 -10.45 -8.91 1.95
N ALA A 98 -11.12 -8.94 0.79
CA ALA A 98 -11.25 -7.78 -0.07
C ALA A 98 -12.67 -7.58 -0.60
N PHE A 99 -13.05 -6.32 -0.74
CA PHE A 99 -14.39 -5.88 -1.05
C PHE A 99 -14.37 -4.70 -2.02
N TYR A 100 -15.52 -4.37 -2.60
CA TYR A 100 -15.67 -3.14 -3.35
C TYR A 100 -15.97 -1.95 -2.44
N GLY A 101 -15.41 -0.79 -2.78
CA GLY A 101 -15.80 0.47 -2.17
C GLY A 101 -17.10 1.02 -2.73
N THR A 102 -17.72 1.94 -2.00
CA THR A 102 -18.84 2.74 -2.49
C THR A 102 -18.38 4.13 -2.96
N LYS A 103 -19.33 5.00 -3.31
CA LYS A 103 -19.05 6.43 -3.54
C LYS A 103 -18.59 7.16 -2.27
N SER A 104 -18.89 6.63 -1.08
CA SER A 104 -18.39 7.15 0.19
C SER A 104 -17.05 6.50 0.53
N VAL A 105 -16.07 7.32 0.90
CA VAL A 105 -14.74 6.85 1.34
C VAL A 105 -14.81 6.01 2.63
N SER A 106 -15.83 6.22 3.46
CA SER A 106 -16.02 5.55 4.74
C SER A 106 -17.00 4.38 4.67
N VAL A 107 -17.43 3.94 3.48
CA VAL A 107 -18.39 2.83 3.35
C VAL A 107 -17.87 1.79 2.36
N ILE A 108 -17.71 0.56 2.86
CA ILE A 108 -17.29 -0.63 2.13
C ILE A 108 -18.52 -1.48 1.83
N ASN A 109 -18.64 -1.94 0.58
CA ASN A 109 -19.75 -2.76 0.13
C ASN A 109 -19.50 -4.23 0.48
N THR A 110 -20.33 -4.77 1.36
CA THR A 110 -20.29 -6.16 1.82
C THR A 110 -21.63 -6.87 1.70
N THR A 111 -22.61 -6.28 1.01
CA THR A 111 -23.98 -6.80 0.92
C THR A 111 -24.08 -8.20 0.32
N ALA A 112 -23.15 -8.58 -0.54
CA ALA A 112 -23.13 -9.90 -1.17
C ALA A 112 -22.55 -11.02 -0.28
N HIS A 113 -22.15 -10.69 0.96
CA HIS A 113 -21.36 -11.57 1.82
C HIS A 113 -22.11 -11.81 3.14
N ALA A 114 -22.29 -13.08 3.51
CA ALA A 114 -22.97 -13.48 4.75
C ALA A 114 -21.99 -13.92 5.86
N ASN A 115 -20.76 -14.28 5.51
CA ASN A 115 -19.72 -14.77 6.42
C ASN A 115 -18.36 -14.31 5.91
N VAL A 116 -17.60 -13.53 6.69
CA VAL A 116 -16.30 -13.00 6.27
C VAL A 116 -15.24 -14.09 6.12
N GLY A 117 -15.35 -15.20 6.85
CA GLY A 117 -14.44 -16.34 6.77
C GLY A 117 -14.47 -17.08 5.44
N ASP A 118 -15.55 -16.96 4.68
CA ASP A 118 -15.64 -17.50 3.31
C ASP A 118 -14.89 -16.62 2.28
N PHE A 119 -14.44 -15.43 2.69
CA PHE A 119 -13.81 -14.44 1.82
C PHE A 119 -12.33 -14.25 2.15
N GLN A 120 -11.50 -15.12 1.59
CA GLN A 120 -10.06 -14.91 1.53
C GLN A 120 -9.70 -14.25 0.19
N PHE A 121 -9.13 -13.03 0.20
CA PHE A 121 -8.81 -12.33 -1.04
C PHE A 121 -7.77 -13.09 -1.86
N ALA A 122 -6.70 -13.54 -1.21
CA ALA A 122 -5.60 -14.27 -1.80
C ALA A 122 -5.56 -15.70 -1.25
N PRO A 123 -5.87 -16.73 -2.05
CA PRO A 123 -5.70 -18.11 -1.62
C PRO A 123 -4.22 -18.55 -1.69
N PRO A 124 -3.83 -19.61 -0.95
CA PRO A 124 -2.53 -20.25 -1.13
C PRO A 124 -2.39 -20.84 -2.55
N TRP A 125 -1.15 -21.00 -3.01
CA TRP A 125 -0.90 -21.73 -4.25
C TRP A 125 -1.09 -23.23 -4.01
N HIS A 126 -1.66 -23.93 -4.97
CA HIS A 126 -2.00 -25.36 -4.82
C HIS A 126 -0.78 -26.27 -4.56
N GLY A 127 0.43 -25.78 -4.87
CA GLY A 127 1.69 -26.47 -4.59
C GLY A 127 2.36 -26.06 -3.28
N ASP A 128 1.79 -25.10 -2.53
CA ASP A 128 2.34 -24.72 -1.23
C ASP A 128 2.18 -25.89 -0.23
N PRO A 129 3.18 -26.13 0.64
CA PRO A 129 3.06 -27.15 1.69
C PRO A 129 1.85 -26.86 2.59
N LYS A 130 1.10 -27.92 2.93
CA LYS A 130 -0.02 -27.80 3.87
C LYS A 130 0.47 -27.36 5.25
N PRO A 131 -0.33 -26.61 6.03
CA PRO A 131 -0.01 -26.30 7.42
C PRO A 131 0.28 -27.59 8.21
N VAL A 132 1.34 -27.55 9.00
CA VAL A 132 1.76 -28.67 9.86
C VAL A 132 1.42 -28.33 11.31
N PRO A 133 0.87 -29.28 12.09
CA PRO A 133 0.58 -29.05 13.50
C PRO A 133 1.78 -28.46 14.27
N PRO A 134 1.56 -27.47 15.16
CA PRO A 134 0.26 -27.03 15.66
C PRO A 134 -0.51 -26.07 14.74
N GLN A 135 0.09 -25.62 13.63
CA GLN A 135 -0.59 -24.75 12.67
C GLN A 135 -1.65 -25.54 11.89
N SER A 136 -2.79 -24.92 11.65
CA SER A 136 -3.98 -25.57 11.09
C SER A 136 -4.50 -24.91 9.81
N GLN A 137 -4.13 -23.65 9.56
CA GLN A 137 -4.65 -22.87 8.45
C GLN A 137 -3.60 -21.92 7.87
N TYR A 138 -3.83 -21.47 6.63
CA TYR A 138 -3.05 -20.40 6.02
C TYR A 138 -3.55 -19.02 6.48
N GLY A 139 -2.67 -18.02 6.39
CA GLY A 139 -2.99 -16.61 6.55
C GLY A 139 -2.23 -15.79 5.50
N MET A 140 -2.81 -14.68 5.06
CA MET A 140 -2.21 -13.83 4.01
C MET A 140 -2.31 -12.37 4.38
N ASP A 141 -1.18 -11.74 4.68
CA ASP A 141 -1.10 -10.29 4.70
C ASP A 141 -0.93 -9.80 3.26
N THR A 142 -1.72 -8.81 2.85
CA THR A 142 -1.78 -8.39 1.44
C THR A 142 -1.42 -6.93 1.30
N SER A 143 -0.55 -6.58 0.36
CA SER A 143 -0.31 -5.17 0.00
C SER A 143 -1.59 -4.51 -0.57
N ASN A 144 -1.56 -3.20 -0.80
CA ASN A 144 -2.55 -2.61 -1.71
C ASN A 144 -2.40 -3.20 -3.14
N VAL A 145 -3.39 -2.97 -3.99
CA VAL A 145 -3.41 -3.40 -5.40
C VAL A 145 -2.93 -2.26 -6.29
N VAL A 146 -2.03 -2.56 -7.23
CA VAL A 146 -1.61 -1.63 -8.28
C VAL A 146 -2.09 -2.11 -9.65
N PRO A 147 -2.61 -1.23 -10.52
CA PRO A 147 -3.00 -1.63 -11.86
C PRO A 147 -1.76 -1.94 -12.72
N ILE A 148 -1.77 -3.10 -13.37
CA ILE A 148 -0.86 -3.42 -14.49
C ILE A 148 -1.47 -2.90 -15.79
N ASN A 149 -2.77 -3.11 -15.97
CA ASN A 149 -3.56 -2.58 -17.07
C ASN A 149 -4.98 -2.19 -16.58
N ALA A 150 -5.91 -1.94 -17.51
CA ALA A 150 -7.26 -1.50 -17.18
C ALA A 150 -8.09 -2.54 -16.38
N THR A 151 -7.82 -3.84 -16.55
CA THR A 151 -8.63 -4.94 -16.01
C THR A 151 -7.89 -5.80 -14.98
N THR A 152 -6.56 -5.70 -14.94
CA THR A 152 -5.69 -6.55 -14.12
C THR A 152 -4.80 -5.68 -13.25
N GLY A 153 -4.84 -5.95 -11.95
CA GLY A 153 -3.91 -5.43 -10.96
C GLY A 153 -2.97 -6.50 -10.43
N LEU A 154 -2.04 -6.07 -9.59
CA LEU A 154 -1.11 -6.90 -8.85
C LEU A 154 -1.12 -6.50 -7.40
N ALA A 155 -1.01 -7.48 -6.51
CA ALA A 155 -0.69 -7.29 -5.11
C ALA A 155 0.37 -8.30 -4.68
N TYR A 156 1.13 -7.95 -3.66
CA TYR A 156 1.99 -8.90 -2.96
C TYR A 156 1.26 -9.49 -1.77
N VAL A 157 1.66 -10.70 -1.43
CA VAL A 157 1.18 -11.40 -0.24
C VAL A 157 2.36 -11.84 0.60
N TRP A 158 2.21 -11.81 1.91
CA TRP A 158 3.08 -12.48 2.85
C TRP A 158 2.29 -13.63 3.45
N GLU A 159 2.71 -14.84 3.10
CA GLU A 159 2.06 -16.06 3.54
C GLU A 159 2.59 -16.47 4.90
N ILE A 160 1.65 -16.83 5.77
CA ILE A 160 1.92 -17.46 7.05
C ILE A 160 1.08 -18.73 7.18
N THR A 161 1.53 -19.67 8.01
CA THR A 161 0.67 -20.70 8.59
C THR A 161 0.36 -20.33 10.03
N ARG A 162 -0.91 -20.41 10.43
CA ARG A 162 -1.41 -19.97 11.73
C ARG A 162 -2.42 -20.97 12.31
N GLY A 163 -2.99 -20.61 13.46
CA GLY A 163 -4.06 -21.39 14.11
C GLY A 163 -3.57 -22.38 15.15
N ALA A 164 -2.33 -22.23 15.61
CA ALA A 164 -1.85 -22.92 16.81
C ALA A 164 -2.64 -22.46 18.07
N PRO A 165 -2.82 -23.34 19.08
CA PRO A 165 -3.56 -23.01 20.30
C PRO A 165 -2.98 -21.83 21.10
N ASP A 166 -1.70 -21.53 20.93
CA ASP A 166 -0.99 -20.41 21.57
C ASP A 166 -1.08 -19.09 20.78
N GLY A 167 -1.78 -19.08 19.64
CA GLY A 167 -1.89 -17.94 18.75
C GLY A 167 -0.63 -17.69 17.90
N SER A 168 0.37 -18.57 17.95
CA SER A 168 1.58 -18.44 17.13
C SER A 168 1.28 -18.62 15.65
N HIS A 169 2.17 -18.07 14.83
CA HIS A 169 2.20 -18.25 13.38
C HIS A 169 3.63 -18.50 12.91
N LEU A 170 3.77 -19.05 11.72
CA LEU A 170 5.05 -19.26 11.04
C LEU A 170 5.01 -18.59 9.67
N ASP A 171 5.97 -17.71 9.44
CA ASP A 171 6.21 -17.10 8.14
C ASP A 171 6.61 -18.15 7.11
N GLN A 172 6.01 -18.09 5.92
CA GLN A 172 6.34 -18.95 4.78
C GLN A 172 7.12 -18.16 3.72
N GLY A 173 6.70 -16.94 3.43
CA GLY A 173 7.43 -16.05 2.52
C GLY A 173 6.55 -15.12 1.70
N ALA A 174 7.15 -14.49 0.69
CA ALA A 174 6.47 -13.52 -0.17
C ALA A 174 5.94 -14.17 -1.45
N GLY A 175 4.74 -13.80 -1.86
CA GLY A 175 4.11 -14.23 -3.11
C GLY A 175 3.51 -13.07 -3.89
N VAL A 176 3.02 -13.36 -5.09
CA VAL A 176 2.35 -12.40 -5.97
C VAL A 176 0.99 -12.93 -6.40
N VAL A 177 0.00 -12.07 -6.38
CA VAL A 177 -1.33 -12.35 -6.91
C VAL A 177 -1.68 -11.36 -8.01
N PHE A 178 -2.30 -11.85 -9.08
CA PHE A 178 -3.02 -10.98 -10.01
C PHE A 178 -4.44 -10.80 -9.54
N VAL A 179 -4.92 -9.56 -9.64
CA VAL A 179 -6.24 -9.15 -9.20
C VAL A 179 -7.07 -8.78 -10.40
N THR A 180 -8.25 -9.39 -10.53
CA THR A 180 -9.26 -9.05 -11.53
C THR A 180 -10.55 -8.62 -10.85
N LEU A 181 -11.45 -8.01 -11.63
CA LEU A 181 -12.72 -7.50 -11.11
C LEU A 181 -13.82 -8.56 -11.31
N GLY A 182 -14.23 -9.21 -10.22
CA GLY A 182 -15.43 -10.05 -10.22
C GLY A 182 -16.70 -9.23 -10.12
N GLU A 183 -17.86 -9.88 -10.19
CA GLU A 183 -19.16 -9.21 -10.14
C GLU A 183 -19.39 -8.50 -8.79
N THR A 184 -19.27 -9.28 -7.71
CA THR A 184 -19.57 -8.86 -6.33
C THR A 184 -18.33 -8.47 -5.53
N GLN A 185 -17.15 -8.97 -5.92
CA GLN A 185 -15.88 -8.73 -5.22
C GLN A 185 -14.66 -8.78 -6.16
N PRO A 186 -13.51 -8.24 -5.76
CA PRO A 186 -12.24 -8.49 -6.44
C PRO A 186 -11.82 -9.96 -6.34
N ILE A 187 -11.21 -10.49 -7.39
CA ILE A 187 -10.72 -11.88 -7.44
C ILE A 187 -9.20 -11.85 -7.53
N ALA A 188 -8.48 -12.29 -6.49
CA ALA A 188 -7.05 -12.50 -6.59
C ALA A 188 -6.72 -13.97 -6.88
N LYS A 189 -5.73 -14.17 -7.75
CA LYS A 189 -5.19 -15.49 -8.08
C LYS A 189 -3.68 -15.45 -7.90
N ARG A 190 -3.16 -16.33 -7.04
CA ARG A 190 -1.73 -16.54 -6.90
C ARG A 190 -1.15 -17.20 -8.14
N VAL A 191 -0.07 -16.63 -8.66
CA VAL A 191 0.55 -17.10 -9.91
C VAL A 191 1.91 -17.68 -9.61
N GLY A 192 1.91 -18.99 -9.38
CA GLY A 192 3.13 -19.76 -9.10
C GLY A 192 3.49 -19.84 -7.62
N PRO A 193 4.66 -20.42 -7.32
CA PRO A 193 5.17 -20.55 -5.95
C PRO A 193 5.49 -19.17 -5.33
N LEU A 194 5.85 -19.19 -4.06
CA LEU A 194 6.46 -18.07 -3.38
C LEU A 194 7.68 -17.52 -4.16
N LEU A 195 7.80 -16.19 -4.22
CA LEU A 195 8.98 -15.49 -4.73
C LEU A 195 10.20 -15.73 -3.85
N THR A 196 9.98 -15.74 -2.53
CA THR A 196 11.03 -15.91 -1.51
C THR A 196 10.49 -16.67 -0.32
N GLY A 197 11.39 -17.27 0.46
CA GLY A 197 11.06 -17.86 1.76
C GLY A 197 10.95 -16.83 2.89
N SER A 198 10.77 -17.33 4.10
CA SER A 198 10.71 -16.54 5.35
C SER A 198 12.04 -15.92 5.78
N ASP A 199 13.15 -16.36 5.19
CA ASP A 199 14.50 -15.82 5.41
C ASP A 199 14.79 -14.56 4.57
N SER A 200 13.80 -14.05 3.84
CA SER A 200 13.90 -12.90 2.95
C SER A 200 12.99 -11.75 3.39
N VAL A 201 13.09 -10.62 2.70
CA VAL A 201 12.25 -9.46 3.03
C VAL A 201 10.79 -9.63 2.59
N ALA A 202 9.85 -9.16 3.40
CA ALA A 202 8.41 -9.26 3.13
C ALA A 202 7.95 -8.26 2.06
N VAL A 203 8.08 -8.66 0.79
CA VAL A 203 7.91 -7.81 -0.40
C VAL A 203 6.55 -7.11 -0.46
N GLY A 204 6.55 -5.79 -0.60
CA GLY A 204 5.39 -4.92 -0.82
C GLY A 204 4.45 -4.74 0.37
N ILE A 205 4.73 -5.33 1.54
CA ILE A 205 3.75 -5.38 2.64
C ILE A 205 3.54 -4.01 3.29
N PHE A 206 4.54 -3.12 3.29
CA PHE A 206 4.31 -1.74 3.76
C PHE A 206 3.43 -0.98 2.77
N ALA A 207 3.81 -0.96 1.49
CA ALA A 207 3.06 -0.35 0.40
C ALA A 207 3.59 -0.83 -0.96
N ILE A 208 2.80 -0.64 -2.01
CA ILE A 208 3.27 -0.69 -3.40
C ILE A 208 2.73 0.45 -4.24
N ALA A 209 3.53 0.90 -5.21
CA ALA A 209 3.17 1.98 -6.13
C ALA A 209 3.56 1.65 -7.58
N ARG A 210 2.65 1.91 -8.52
CA ARG A 210 2.93 1.85 -9.95
C ARG A 210 3.51 3.19 -10.42
N VAL A 211 4.74 3.18 -10.94
CA VAL A 211 5.40 4.36 -11.49
C VAL A 211 6.00 4.03 -12.84
N GLN A 212 5.59 4.76 -13.88
CA GLN A 212 6.07 4.61 -15.27
C GLN A 212 5.96 3.18 -15.80
N GLN A 213 7.05 2.39 -15.86
CA GLN A 213 7.09 0.96 -16.22
C GLN A 213 7.40 0.02 -15.05
N TYR A 214 7.59 0.53 -13.84
CA TYR A 214 7.91 -0.26 -12.64
C TYR A 214 6.76 -0.34 -11.63
N ILE A 215 6.79 -1.41 -10.85
CA ILE A 215 6.11 -1.54 -9.55
C ILE A 215 7.18 -1.35 -8.48
N TYR A 216 7.08 -0.26 -7.73
CA TYR A 216 7.86 -0.03 -6.53
C TYR A 216 7.22 -0.76 -5.36
N ASN A 217 8.02 -1.49 -4.60
CA ASN A 217 7.61 -2.18 -3.40
C ASN A 217 8.36 -1.62 -2.19
N TYR A 218 7.64 -1.42 -1.09
CA TYR A 218 8.15 -0.84 0.13
C TYR A 218 7.97 -1.83 1.26
N ASN A 219 8.98 -1.94 2.13
CA ASN A 219 9.06 -2.96 3.18
C ASN A 219 9.73 -2.37 4.40
N LEU A 220 9.30 -2.74 5.60
CA LEU A 220 9.99 -2.38 6.84
C LEU A 220 10.74 -3.57 7.39
N GLN A 221 12.07 -3.47 7.43
CA GLN A 221 12.92 -4.53 7.97
C GLN A 221 14.32 -4.02 8.31
N GLY A 222 14.94 -4.67 9.29
CA GLY A 222 16.24 -4.25 9.83
C GLY A 222 16.06 -3.21 10.94
N PRO A 223 17.01 -2.26 11.10
CA PRO A 223 16.94 -1.26 12.15
C PRO A 223 15.64 -0.44 12.14
N PHE A 224 15.23 0.06 13.30
CA PHE A 224 14.04 0.91 13.41
C PHE A 224 14.04 2.04 12.36
N GLY A 225 12.90 2.23 11.70
CA GLY A 225 12.74 3.26 10.67
C GLY A 225 13.37 2.93 9.32
N ASN A 226 13.88 1.71 9.11
CA ASN A 226 14.46 1.30 7.84
C ASN A 226 13.37 0.83 6.85
N ILE A 227 13.02 1.70 5.89
CA ILE A 227 12.10 1.35 4.80
C ILE A 227 12.92 0.97 3.57
N LEU A 228 12.92 -0.32 3.24
CA LEU A 228 13.48 -0.87 2.01
C LEU A 228 12.58 -0.50 0.83
N VAL A 229 13.20 -0.13 -0.29
CA VAL A 229 12.50 0.04 -1.56
C VAL A 229 13.11 -0.86 -2.61
N GLY A 230 12.25 -1.69 -3.20
CA GLY A 230 12.54 -2.48 -4.38
C GLY A 230 11.74 -1.99 -5.57
N ARG A 231 12.15 -2.40 -6.76
CA ARG A 231 11.37 -2.22 -7.98
C ARG A 231 11.48 -3.45 -8.88
N VAL A 232 10.44 -3.67 -9.65
CA VAL A 232 10.40 -4.67 -10.73
C VAL A 232 9.60 -4.10 -11.89
N GLU A 233 9.89 -4.51 -13.12
CA GLU A 233 9.08 -4.10 -14.26
C GLU A 233 7.63 -4.59 -14.06
N ALA A 234 6.67 -3.74 -14.44
CA ALA A 234 5.24 -3.99 -14.30
C ALA A 234 4.72 -4.92 -15.41
N SER A 235 5.26 -6.13 -15.41
CA SER A 235 5.00 -7.21 -16.35
C SER A 235 5.13 -8.54 -15.61
N ASP A 236 5.19 -9.65 -16.34
CA ASP A 236 5.47 -10.97 -15.77
C ASP A 236 6.84 -11.06 -15.08
N ALA A 237 7.71 -10.04 -15.24
CA ALA A 237 8.93 -9.91 -14.44
C ALA A 237 8.66 -9.93 -12.92
N ALA A 238 7.49 -9.46 -12.48
CA ALA A 238 7.08 -9.50 -11.08
C ALA A 238 6.93 -10.94 -10.53
N LEU A 239 6.88 -11.96 -11.39
CA LEU A 239 6.81 -13.36 -10.97
C LEU A 239 8.18 -14.01 -10.76
N SER A 240 9.28 -13.25 -10.91
CA SER A 240 10.64 -13.78 -10.78
C SER A 240 11.46 -12.94 -9.83
N ALA A 241 11.84 -13.52 -8.69
CA ALA A 241 12.69 -12.88 -7.67
C ALA A 241 13.99 -12.28 -8.25
N SER A 242 14.58 -12.93 -9.27
CA SER A 242 15.81 -12.47 -9.92
C SER A 242 15.66 -11.17 -10.73
N LYS A 243 14.43 -10.74 -11.03
CA LYS A 243 14.14 -9.52 -11.81
C LYS A 243 13.94 -8.29 -10.94
N TYR A 244 13.89 -8.47 -9.63
CA TYR A 244 13.80 -7.38 -8.69
C TYR A 244 15.14 -6.66 -8.58
N GLU A 245 15.07 -5.38 -8.27
CA GLU A 245 16.20 -4.57 -7.88
C GLU A 245 15.87 -3.84 -6.57
N TYR A 246 16.78 -3.83 -5.62
CA TYR A 246 16.63 -3.12 -4.35
C TYR A 246 17.67 -2.02 -4.19
N LEU A 247 17.23 -0.90 -3.64
CA LEU A 247 18.08 0.25 -3.38
C LEU A 247 19.03 -0.07 -2.22
N LEU A 248 20.34 -0.04 -2.49
CA LEU A 248 21.35 -0.03 -1.42
C LEU A 248 21.19 1.22 -0.58
N TYR A 249 21.30 1.06 0.74
CA TYR A 249 21.15 2.15 1.69
C TYR A 249 22.16 3.26 1.36
N PRO A 250 21.70 4.43 0.88
CA PRO A 250 22.60 5.48 0.43
C PRO A 250 23.48 5.95 1.60
N PRO A 251 24.75 6.31 1.38
CA PRO A 251 25.56 6.89 2.45
C PRO A 251 24.99 8.25 2.90
N ASP A 252 24.41 9.04 1.98
CA ASP A 252 23.79 10.34 2.24
C ASP A 252 22.61 10.65 1.27
N ASN A 253 22.00 11.84 1.43
CA ASN A 253 20.85 12.28 0.62
C ASN A 253 21.23 12.91 -0.74
N LYS A 254 22.52 12.94 -1.09
CA LYS A 254 23.05 13.53 -2.33
C LYS A 254 23.62 12.47 -3.27
N THR A 255 23.94 11.29 -2.75
CA THR A 255 24.53 10.18 -3.49
C THR A 255 23.52 9.61 -4.48
N ALA A 256 23.99 9.35 -5.69
CA ALA A 256 23.16 8.72 -6.73
C ALA A 256 22.68 7.34 -6.26
N PRO A 257 21.43 6.94 -6.58
CA PRO A 257 20.87 5.68 -6.12
C PRO A 257 21.59 4.49 -6.78
N ILE A 258 22.03 3.53 -5.96
CA ILE A 258 22.61 2.27 -6.43
C ILE A 258 21.62 1.14 -6.21
N TRP A 259 21.31 0.41 -7.28
CA TRP A 259 20.34 -0.68 -7.28
C TRP A 259 21.05 -2.02 -7.44
N THR A 260 20.77 -2.95 -6.54
CA THR A 260 21.31 -4.33 -6.58
C THR A 260 20.22 -5.30 -7.01
N ARG A 261 20.56 -6.23 -7.89
CA ARG A 261 19.63 -7.25 -8.39
C ARG A 261 19.31 -8.29 -7.30
N GLY A 262 18.06 -8.73 -7.27
CA GLY A 262 17.54 -9.75 -6.36
C GLY A 262 16.76 -9.14 -5.19
N ILE A 263 15.91 -9.97 -4.58
CA ILE A 263 15.25 -9.65 -3.32
C ILE A 263 16.25 -9.97 -2.19
N PRO A 264 16.54 -9.03 -1.28
CA PRO A 264 17.54 -9.25 -0.23
C PRO A 264 17.05 -10.26 0.81
N ALA A 265 18.01 -10.98 1.39
CA ALA A 265 17.77 -11.77 2.58
C ALA A 265 17.46 -10.87 3.78
N ALA A 266 16.62 -11.34 4.71
CA ALA A 266 16.22 -10.62 5.92
C ALA A 266 17.42 -10.16 6.75
N LYS A 267 18.44 -11.01 6.87
CA LYS A 267 19.68 -10.72 7.62
C LYS A 267 20.49 -9.55 7.02
N ASP A 268 20.33 -9.30 5.72
CA ASP A 268 21.08 -8.26 5.00
C ASP A 268 20.28 -6.95 4.88
N ALA A 269 19.06 -6.88 5.44
CA ALA A 269 18.14 -5.76 5.27
C ALA A 269 18.73 -4.40 5.71
N ALA A 270 19.67 -4.40 6.66
CA ALA A 270 20.35 -3.19 7.12
C ALA A 270 21.17 -2.47 6.02
N ASN A 271 21.56 -3.20 4.97
CA ASN A 271 22.33 -2.67 3.82
C ASN A 271 21.44 -2.02 2.75
N TYR A 272 20.12 -2.12 2.88
CA TYR A 272 19.14 -1.64 1.92
C TYR A 272 18.20 -0.63 2.58
N GLY A 273 17.73 0.35 1.82
CA GLY A 273 16.73 1.29 2.33
C GLY A 273 16.77 2.67 1.70
N MET A 274 15.68 3.40 1.90
CA MET A 274 15.57 4.83 1.57
C MET A 274 16.10 5.67 2.74
N ARG A 275 16.45 6.93 2.44
CA ARG A 275 16.79 7.93 3.46
C ARG A 275 15.79 9.07 3.54
N THR A 276 15.68 9.62 4.74
CA THR A 276 14.99 10.87 5.06
C THR A 276 16.00 11.97 5.41
N THR A 277 15.53 13.21 5.51
CA THR A 277 16.30 14.30 6.13
C THR A 277 16.12 14.37 7.66
N GLU A 278 15.57 13.32 8.29
CA GLU A 278 15.60 13.21 9.76
C GLU A 278 17.04 13.12 10.26
N SER A 279 17.28 13.46 11.54
CA SER A 279 18.62 13.45 12.14
C SER A 279 19.30 12.07 12.09
N SER A 280 18.53 10.99 12.24
CA SER A 280 19.02 9.61 12.09
C SER A 280 19.17 9.17 10.63
N GLY A 281 18.64 9.95 9.68
CA GLY A 281 18.47 9.60 8.28
C GLY A 281 17.49 8.44 8.02
N ARG A 282 16.73 8.02 9.05
CA ARG A 282 15.72 6.96 9.01
C ARG A 282 14.33 7.54 9.29
N PHE A 283 13.29 6.78 8.96
CA PHE A 283 11.90 7.21 9.15
C PHE A 283 11.43 6.96 10.59
N ALA A 284 10.45 7.72 11.07
CA ALA A 284 9.72 7.41 12.30
C ALA A 284 8.50 6.52 12.00
N CYS A 285 8.70 5.48 11.17
CA CYS A 285 7.63 4.59 10.71
C CYS A 285 7.73 3.19 11.33
N SER A 286 6.58 2.65 11.68
CA SER A 286 6.31 1.24 12.02
C SER A 286 5.59 0.54 10.85
N GLN A 287 5.28 -0.75 11.00
CA GLN A 287 4.97 -1.74 9.95
C GLN A 287 4.01 -1.33 8.81
N TYR A 288 3.15 -0.32 8.98
CA TYR A 288 2.09 0.01 8.02
C TYR A 288 2.19 1.44 7.47
N GLY A 289 1.83 1.58 6.21
CA GLY A 289 1.76 2.87 5.57
C GLY A 289 1.21 2.83 4.15
N SER A 290 1.50 3.90 3.41
CA SER A 290 1.08 4.09 2.04
C SER A 290 2.06 4.99 1.32
N VAL A 291 2.24 4.76 0.02
CA VAL A 291 3.00 5.65 -0.86
C VAL A 291 2.12 6.03 -2.05
N THR A 292 1.91 7.34 -2.25
CA THR A 292 1.08 7.87 -3.33
C THR A 292 1.72 9.09 -3.97
N TRP A 293 1.36 9.37 -5.23
CA TRP A 293 1.66 10.67 -5.83
C TRP A 293 0.66 11.72 -5.33
N SER A 294 1.14 12.83 -4.79
CA SER A 294 0.33 14.00 -4.45
C SER A 294 0.19 14.92 -5.66
N ARG A 295 -1.06 15.15 -6.09
CA ARG A 295 -1.35 16.09 -7.18
C ARG A 295 -1.10 17.55 -6.79
N TYR A 296 -1.28 17.90 -5.52
CA TYR A 296 -1.07 19.25 -5.03
C TYR A 296 0.40 19.62 -4.92
N PHE A 297 1.21 18.78 -4.28
CA PHE A 297 2.64 19.05 -4.12
C PHE A 297 3.46 18.71 -5.37
N HIS A 298 2.90 17.91 -6.29
CA HIS A 298 3.64 17.28 -7.38
C HIS A 298 4.85 16.50 -6.87
N LYS A 299 4.64 15.70 -5.82
CA LYS A 299 5.65 14.87 -5.14
C LYS A 299 5.06 13.53 -4.72
N TYR A 300 5.91 12.53 -4.52
CA TYR A 300 5.54 11.33 -3.78
C TYR A 300 5.33 11.68 -2.32
N MET A 301 4.28 11.12 -1.74
CA MET A 301 3.92 11.22 -0.35
C MET A 301 3.94 9.81 0.25
N LEU A 302 4.79 9.60 1.25
CA LEU A 302 4.79 8.40 2.08
C LEU A 302 4.11 8.76 3.39
N MET A 303 3.08 8.01 3.76
CA MET A 303 2.34 8.21 5.00
C MET A 303 2.43 6.95 5.84
N CYS A 304 2.68 7.11 7.13
CA CYS A 304 2.90 6.00 8.06
C CYS A 304 2.57 6.43 9.49
N ASN A 305 2.69 5.51 10.43
CA ASN A 305 2.64 5.82 11.86
C ASN A 305 3.80 5.20 12.64
N LEU A 306 4.08 5.76 13.80
CA LEU A 306 4.65 5.03 14.93
C LEU A 306 3.52 4.34 15.70
N PHE A 307 3.72 3.09 16.10
CA PHE A 307 2.66 2.28 16.72
C PHE A 307 2.15 2.91 18.02
N LEU A 308 0.84 3.17 18.07
CA LEU A 308 0.12 3.83 19.15
C LEU A 308 0.67 5.20 19.54
N ASP A 309 1.26 5.91 18.58
CA ASP A 309 1.85 7.22 18.81
C ASP A 309 1.47 8.15 17.65
N PHE A 310 2.45 8.64 16.89
CA PHE A 310 2.24 9.66 15.88
C PHE A 310 1.90 9.09 14.49
N THR A 311 1.15 9.88 13.72
CA THR A 311 0.97 9.68 12.28
C THR A 311 1.69 10.78 11.51
N PHE A 312 2.43 10.40 10.48
CA PHE A 312 3.29 11.29 9.71
C PHE A 312 3.05 11.16 8.22
N PHE A 313 3.41 12.20 7.47
CA PHE A 313 3.77 12.05 6.06
C PHE A 313 5.15 12.63 5.73
N TYR A 314 5.73 12.12 4.66
CA TYR A 314 7.02 12.51 4.10
C TYR A 314 6.82 12.84 2.62
N LEU A 315 7.63 13.75 2.06
CA LEU A 315 7.59 14.08 0.64
C LEU A 315 8.91 13.74 -0.06
N ALA A 316 8.84 13.34 -1.34
CA ALA A 316 10.01 13.12 -2.19
C ALA A 316 9.70 13.40 -3.66
N GLU A 317 10.71 13.81 -4.43
CA GLU A 317 10.59 13.99 -5.89
C GLU A 317 10.51 12.64 -6.61
N ASN A 318 11.25 11.63 -6.12
CA ASN A 318 11.28 10.29 -6.68
C ASN A 318 10.63 9.29 -5.72
N PRO A 319 10.09 8.15 -6.21
CA PRO A 319 9.45 7.16 -5.36
C PRO A 319 10.43 6.46 -4.40
N TRP A 320 11.73 6.66 -4.54
CA TRP A 320 12.77 6.13 -3.65
C TRP A 320 13.47 7.21 -2.80
N GLY A 321 13.05 8.48 -2.91
CA GLY A 321 13.67 9.60 -2.18
C GLY A 321 14.64 10.47 -3.00
N PRO A 322 15.47 11.30 -2.35
CA PRO A 322 15.53 11.49 -0.90
C PRO A 322 14.22 12.05 -0.34
N TRP A 323 13.85 11.61 0.87
CA TRP A 323 12.62 12.04 1.54
C TRP A 323 12.88 13.20 2.48
N THR A 324 11.88 14.06 2.70
CA THR A 324 11.93 15.12 3.72
C THR A 324 12.00 14.55 5.15
N GLY A 325 11.99 15.43 6.15
CA GLY A 325 11.57 15.05 7.50
C GLY A 325 10.06 14.76 7.54
N GLY A 326 9.63 14.14 8.62
CA GLY A 326 8.25 13.76 8.86
C GLY A 326 7.43 14.96 9.29
N TYR A 327 6.33 15.19 8.59
CA TYR A 327 5.29 16.13 8.94
C TYR A 327 4.25 15.42 9.81
N LYS A 328 4.24 15.71 11.11
CA LYS A 328 3.30 15.11 12.07
C LYS A 328 1.87 15.61 11.81
N LEU A 329 0.92 14.69 11.74
CA LEU A 329 -0.50 14.94 11.48
C LEU A 329 -1.38 14.71 12.71
N LEU A 330 -1.18 13.57 13.38
CA LEU A 330 -1.93 13.12 14.55
C LEU A 330 -0.94 12.58 15.61
N GLY A 331 -1.43 12.45 16.85
CA GLY A 331 -0.67 12.02 18.02
C GLY A 331 -1.43 12.23 19.33
N ASP A 332 -0.72 12.11 20.45
CA ASP A 332 -1.26 12.30 21.80
C ASP A 332 -2.11 13.58 21.95
N ASP A 333 -1.60 14.73 21.48
CA ASP A 333 -2.29 16.02 21.58
C ASP A 333 -3.63 16.06 20.85
N SER A 334 -3.82 15.20 19.85
CA SER A 334 -5.05 15.10 19.06
C SER A 334 -6.04 14.05 19.60
N GLY A 335 -5.62 13.22 20.56
CA GLY A 335 -6.39 12.07 21.05
C GLY A 335 -6.47 10.88 20.07
N TRP A 336 -5.73 10.94 18.95
CA TRP A 336 -5.75 9.93 17.90
C TRP A 336 -4.37 9.29 17.72
N LEU A 337 -4.22 8.09 18.28
CA LEU A 337 -2.98 7.32 18.21
C LEU A 337 -2.87 6.56 16.88
N GLY A 338 -1.66 6.51 16.32
CA GLY A 338 -1.39 5.91 15.02
C GLY A 338 -1.38 4.37 15.06
N TYR A 339 -2.22 3.74 14.25
CA TYR A 339 -2.14 2.31 13.93
C TYR A 339 -2.71 2.03 12.54
N GLY A 340 -2.05 1.19 11.75
CA GLY A 340 -2.58 0.70 10.47
C GLY A 340 -2.87 1.80 9.44
N VAL A 341 -2.08 2.88 9.45
CA VAL A 341 -2.33 4.07 8.62
C VAL A 341 -2.36 3.71 7.13
N SER A 342 -3.41 4.13 6.42
CA SER A 342 -3.57 3.91 4.99
C SER A 342 -4.13 5.15 4.28
N ALA A 343 -3.55 5.53 3.15
CA ALA A 343 -3.99 6.67 2.34
C ALA A 343 -4.98 6.25 1.24
N HIS A 344 -5.98 7.09 0.97
CA HIS A 344 -7.09 6.82 0.04
C HIS A 344 -7.23 7.93 -1.02
N PRO A 345 -6.20 8.18 -1.85
CA PRO A 345 -6.15 9.34 -2.74
C PRO A 345 -7.25 9.37 -3.80
N ARG A 346 -7.84 8.21 -4.15
CA ARG A 346 -8.80 8.08 -5.26
C ARG A 346 -10.22 8.55 -4.93
N TRP A 347 -10.56 8.77 -3.67
CA TRP A 347 -11.83 9.42 -3.29
C TRP A 347 -11.75 10.94 -3.27
N SER A 348 -10.55 11.50 -3.38
CA SER A 348 -10.39 12.94 -3.44
C SER A 348 -10.83 13.49 -4.80
N THR A 349 -11.69 14.50 -4.78
CA THR A 349 -12.12 15.23 -5.98
C THR A 349 -11.32 16.50 -6.22
N LYS A 350 -10.48 16.91 -5.25
CA LYS A 350 -9.63 18.10 -5.33
C LYS A 350 -8.17 17.73 -5.12
N ASP A 351 -7.27 18.38 -5.86
CA ASP A 351 -5.85 18.06 -5.78
C ASP A 351 -5.26 18.27 -4.38
N ASN A 352 -5.78 19.23 -3.62
CA ASN A 352 -5.31 19.62 -2.29
C ASN A 352 -5.97 18.84 -1.13
N GLU A 353 -6.75 17.80 -1.42
CA GLU A 353 -7.41 16.97 -0.43
C GLU A 353 -6.87 15.53 -0.46
N LEU A 354 -6.67 14.93 0.72
CA LEU A 354 -6.28 13.52 0.86
C LEU A 354 -7.07 12.88 2.00
N TYR A 355 -7.69 11.74 1.74
CA TYR A 355 -8.30 10.92 2.77
C TYR A 355 -7.32 9.88 3.29
N PHE A 356 -7.41 9.56 4.58
CA PHE A 356 -6.68 8.45 5.17
C PHE A 356 -7.40 7.84 6.36
N SER A 357 -7.17 6.55 6.60
CA SER A 357 -7.69 5.85 7.76
C SER A 357 -6.59 5.43 8.74
N GLN A 358 -6.95 5.29 10.02
CA GLN A 358 -6.13 4.66 11.05
C GLN A 358 -6.99 4.13 12.22
N GLY A 359 -6.44 3.24 13.02
CA GLY A 359 -7.02 2.79 14.29
C GLY A 359 -6.82 1.29 14.52
N PRO A 360 -6.61 0.84 15.76
CA PRO A 360 -6.54 -0.59 16.08
C PRO A 360 -7.93 -1.23 16.05
N SER A 361 -8.00 -2.49 15.58
CA SER A 361 -9.08 -3.47 15.74
C SER A 361 -10.53 -2.96 15.82
N GLY A 362 -10.88 -1.97 14.99
CA GLY A 362 -12.24 -1.48 14.82
C GLY A 362 -12.80 -0.60 15.96
N PRO A 363 -13.58 0.45 15.64
CA PRO A 363 -13.79 0.98 14.29
C PRO A 363 -12.57 1.74 13.76
N LEU A 364 -12.25 1.58 12.47
CA LEU A 364 -11.20 2.33 11.79
C LEU A 364 -11.66 3.76 11.51
N ASN A 365 -10.90 4.75 11.98
CA ASN A 365 -11.21 6.17 11.89
C ASN A 365 -10.77 6.72 10.53
N MET A 366 -11.64 7.45 9.84
CA MET A 366 -11.33 8.13 8.58
C MET A 366 -11.12 9.62 8.82
N PHE A 367 -10.06 10.16 8.21
CA PHE A 367 -9.69 11.56 8.24
C PHE A 367 -9.57 12.13 6.84
N LYS A 368 -9.77 13.44 6.73
CA LYS A 368 -9.53 14.23 5.53
C LYS A 368 -8.51 15.31 5.83
N LEU A 369 -7.40 15.30 5.10
CA LEU A 369 -6.42 16.38 5.05
C LEU A 369 -6.80 17.35 3.93
N THR A 370 -6.70 18.65 4.21
CA THR A 370 -6.82 19.71 3.20
C THR A 370 -5.63 20.66 3.32
N PHE A 371 -4.97 20.98 2.20
CA PHE A 371 -3.81 21.88 2.15
C PHE A 371 -4.16 23.22 1.47
N HIS A 372 -3.53 24.32 1.93
CA HIS A 372 -3.79 25.72 1.54
C HIS A 372 -2.50 26.57 1.42
N TYR A 373 -1.38 25.90 1.16
CA TYR A 373 -0.07 26.50 0.92
C TYR A 373 0.02 27.32 -0.37
#